data_AF-A0A537ERZ7-F1
#
_entry.id   AF-A0A537ERZ7-F1
#
_cell.length_a   1.000
_cell.length_b   1.000
_cell.length_c   1.000
_cell.angle_alpha   90.00
_cell.angle_beta   90.00
_cell.angle_gamma   90.00
#
_symmetry.space_group_name_H-M   'P 1'
#
loop_
_entity.id
_entity.type
_entity.pdbx_description
1 polymer ?
#
loop_
_entity_poly.entity_id
_entity_poly.type
_entity_poly.pdbx_seq_one_letter_code
_entity_poly.pdbx_strand_id
1 'polypeptide(L)'
;MVEIAHEPLKKVVVRELVKYDNAQQLVGSLAIIMKMGQPILLNWCEGMVFVSQPIPPPEMPEEYAKGELYIASISFAPMPEFSHNVKSGNTEMPVIDVSRSPLSQEIGRFLKSHS
;
A
#
# COMPACT_ATOMS: atom_id res chain seq x y z
N MET A 1 -26.10 1.94 -27.40
CA MET A 1 -24.70 2.32 -27.12
C MET A 1 -24.58 2.51 -25.62
N VAL A 2 -23.56 1.94 -24.98
CA VAL A 2 -23.36 2.02 -23.51
C VAL A 2 -22.49 3.24 -23.20
N GLU A 3 -22.80 3.95 -22.12
CA GLU A 3 -21.96 5.02 -21.59
C GLU A 3 -20.84 4.44 -20.72
N ILE A 4 -19.61 4.89 -20.93
CA ILE A 4 -18.43 4.49 -20.14
C ILE A 4 -17.92 5.73 -19.42
N ALA A 5 -17.84 5.67 -18.10
CA ALA A 5 -17.34 6.75 -17.25
C ALA A 5 -16.10 6.31 -16.44
N HIS A 6 -15.17 7.24 -16.23
CA HIS A 6 -14.06 7.07 -15.28
C HIS A 6 -14.37 7.93 -14.04
N GLU A 7 -14.58 7.27 -12.91
CA GLU A 7 -14.93 7.90 -11.63
C GLU A 7 -13.83 7.62 -10.59
N PRO A 8 -12.83 8.52 -10.46
CA PRO A 8 -11.81 8.40 -9.43
C PRO A 8 -12.40 8.43 -8.02
N LEU A 9 -11.69 7.82 -7.07
CA LEU A 9 -12.03 7.92 -5.66
C LEU A 9 -12.04 9.39 -5.22
N LYS A 10 -13.06 9.77 -4.46
CA LYS A 10 -13.22 11.10 -3.88
C LYS A 10 -12.48 11.24 -2.55
N LYS A 11 -12.28 10.12 -1.83
CA LYS A 11 -11.66 10.09 -0.51
C LYS A 11 -11.01 8.75 -0.23
N VAL A 12 -9.84 8.79 0.40
CA VAL A 12 -9.22 7.61 1.02
C VAL A 12 -9.18 7.85 2.52
N VAL A 13 -9.63 6.88 3.31
CA VAL A 13 -9.55 6.91 4.77
C VAL A 13 -8.63 5.80 5.23
N VAL A 14 -7.49 6.17 5.79
CA VAL A 14 -6.53 5.24 6.40
C VAL A 14 -6.77 5.23 7.91
N ARG A 15 -7.10 4.07 8.47
CA ARG A 15 -7.40 3.95 9.91
C ARG A 15 -6.14 3.83 10.76
N GLU A 16 -5.15 3.10 10.28
CA GLU A 16 -3.89 2.88 11.00
C GLU A 16 -2.68 3.07 10.08
N LEU A 17 -1.64 3.71 10.63
CA LEU A 17 -0.33 3.88 10.01
C LEU A 17 0.72 3.17 10.85
N VAL A 18 1.36 2.14 10.29
CA VAL A 18 2.40 1.37 10.94
C VAL A 18 3.74 1.69 10.28
N LYS A 19 4.51 2.57 10.93
CA LYS A 19 5.81 3.02 10.43
C LYS A 19 6.93 2.10 10.90
N TYR A 20 7.82 1.77 9.97
CA TYR A 20 9.09 1.10 10.24
C TYR A 20 10.26 2.02 9.88
N ASP A 21 11.41 1.82 10.53
CA ASP A 21 12.58 2.66 10.30
C ASP A 21 13.17 2.49 8.90
N ASN A 22 13.06 1.28 8.33
CA ASN A 22 13.56 0.93 7.01
C ASN A 22 12.80 -0.25 6.39
N ALA A 23 12.99 -0.42 5.09
CA ALA A 23 12.34 -1.47 4.32
C ALA A 23 12.65 -2.89 4.83
N GLN A 24 13.85 -3.13 5.37
CA GLN A 24 14.25 -4.44 5.89
C GLN A 24 13.50 -4.81 7.17
N GLN A 25 13.25 -3.86 8.06
CA GLN A 25 12.39 -4.07 9.23
C GLN A 25 10.95 -4.38 8.82
N LEU A 26 10.40 -3.63 7.85
CA LEU A 26 9.05 -3.89 7.30
C LEU A 26 8.96 -5.33 6.75
N VAL A 27 9.90 -5.76 5.90
CA VAL A 27 9.95 -7.12 5.37
C VAL A 27 10.10 -8.17 6.48
N GLY A 28 10.94 -7.90 7.47
CA GLY A 28 11.12 -8.79 8.62
C GLY A 28 9.81 -9.05 9.37
N SER A 29 9.03 -8.00 9.62
CA SER A 29 7.72 -8.11 10.29
C SER A 29 6.68 -8.85 9.45
N LEU A 30 6.69 -8.63 8.13
CA LEU A 30 5.76 -9.27 7.20
C LEU A 30 6.11 -10.75 6.90
N ALA A 31 7.32 -11.20 7.24
CA ALA A 31 7.77 -12.58 7.00
C ALA A 31 6.89 -13.64 7.68
N ILE A 32 6.29 -13.32 8.84
CA ILE A 32 5.37 -14.22 9.55
C ILE A 32 4.11 -14.44 8.72
N ILE A 33 3.57 -13.37 8.12
CA ILE A 33 2.36 -13.42 7.29
C ILE A 33 2.60 -14.24 6.01
N MET A 34 3.76 -14.07 5.37
CA MET A 34 4.13 -14.91 4.21
C MET A 34 4.22 -16.40 4.55
N LYS A 35 4.74 -16.76 5.72
CA LYS A 35 4.83 -18.18 6.15
C LYS A 35 3.46 -18.82 6.34
N MET A 36 2.41 -18.03 6.55
CA MET A 36 1.02 -18.50 6.58
C MET A 36 0.42 -18.69 5.17
N GLY A 37 1.22 -18.56 4.11
CA GLY A 37 0.82 -18.80 2.72
C GLY A 37 0.12 -17.62 2.05
N GLN A 38 0.07 -16.45 2.70
CA GLN A 38 -0.51 -15.25 2.11
C GLN A 38 0.53 -14.51 1.27
N PRO A 39 0.29 -14.31 -0.05
CA PRO A 39 1.20 -13.52 -0.87
C PRO A 39 1.14 -12.06 -0.42
N ILE A 40 2.33 -11.45 -0.26
CA ILE A 40 2.46 -10.03 0.06
C ILE A 40 3.21 -9.37 -1.09
N LEU A 41 2.63 -8.27 -1.56
CA LEU A 41 3.20 -7.46 -2.63
C LEU A 41 3.47 -6.07 -2.07
N LEU A 42 4.74 -5.68 -2.07
CA LEU A 42 5.13 -4.34 -1.66
C LEU A 42 4.92 -3.38 -2.83
N ASN A 43 4.36 -2.22 -2.54
CA ASN A 43 4.26 -1.11 -3.47
C ASN A 43 5.35 -0.11 -3.17
N TRP A 44 5.94 0.48 -4.20
CA TRP A 44 6.86 1.59 -4.09
C TRP A 44 6.35 2.80 -4.86
N CYS A 45 6.39 3.96 -4.21
CA CYS A 45 6.05 5.24 -4.83
C CYS A 45 6.63 6.39 -4.01
N GLU A 46 7.07 7.46 -4.66
CA GLU A 46 7.47 8.73 -4.00
C GLU A 46 8.55 8.57 -2.91
N GLY A 47 9.41 7.55 -3.06
CA GLY A 47 10.48 7.22 -2.10
C GLY A 47 10.01 6.44 -0.86
N MET A 48 8.80 5.89 -0.91
CA MET A 48 8.20 5.09 0.17
C MET A 48 7.89 3.69 -0.33
N VAL A 49 8.14 2.68 0.50
CA VAL A 49 7.67 1.31 0.29
C VAL A 49 6.56 1.01 1.30
N PHE A 50 5.47 0.41 0.83
CA PHE A 50 4.30 0.16 1.66
C PHE A 50 3.48 -1.04 1.20
N VAL A 51 2.71 -1.57 2.14
CA VAL A 51 1.61 -2.50 1.90
C VAL A 51 0.35 -1.93 2.53
N SER A 52 -0.76 -1.98 1.80
CA SER A 52 -2.06 -1.52 2.26
C SER A 52 -3.01 -2.69 2.44
N GLN A 53 -3.79 -2.66 3.52
CA GLN A 53 -4.88 -3.60 3.77
C GLN A 53 -6.23 -2.88 3.56
N PRO A 54 -6.78 -2.86 2.34
CA PRO A 54 -8.10 -2.27 2.10
C PRO A 54 -9.20 -3.10 2.75
N ILE A 55 -10.25 -2.44 3.23
CA ILE A 55 -11.49 -3.11 3.66
C ILE A 55 -12.28 -3.47 2.41
N PRO A 56 -12.64 -4.75 2.16
CA PRO A 56 -13.30 -5.16 0.93
C PRO A 56 -14.64 -4.44 0.66
N PRO A 57 -15.01 -4.17 -0.60
CA PRO A 57 -16.28 -3.53 -0.95
C PRO A 57 -17.54 -4.17 -0.36
N PRO A 58 -17.66 -5.51 -0.28
CA PRO A 58 -18.82 -6.15 0.36
C PRO A 58 -19.00 -5.80 1.84
N GLU A 59 -17.96 -5.36 2.54
CA GLU A 59 -18.02 -4.96 3.95
C GLU A 59 -18.38 -3.48 4.13
N MET A 60 -18.20 -2.64 3.10
CA MET A 60 -18.43 -1.19 3.13
C MET A 60 -19.17 -0.69 1.85
N PRO A 61 -20.31 -1.29 1.46
CA PRO A 61 -20.90 -1.06 0.14
C PRO A 61 -21.36 0.39 -0.08
N GLU A 62 -21.82 1.07 0.97
CA GLU A 62 -22.30 2.46 0.87
C GLU A 62 -21.16 3.46 0.64
N GLU A 63 -20.04 3.28 1.33
CA GLU A 63 -18.83 4.09 1.20
C GLU A 63 -18.22 3.94 -0.19
N TYR A 64 -18.10 2.70 -0.66
CA TYR A 64 -17.61 2.41 -2.01
C TYR A 64 -18.51 3.03 -3.08
N ALA A 65 -19.84 2.94 -2.92
CA ALA A 65 -20.78 3.58 -3.84
C ALA A 65 -20.67 5.12 -3.87
N LYS A 66 -20.21 5.74 -2.79
CA LYS A 66 -19.93 7.19 -2.72
C LYS A 66 -18.60 7.59 -3.35
N GLY A 67 -17.75 6.61 -3.69
CA GLY A 67 -16.39 6.81 -4.19
C GLY A 67 -15.35 6.93 -3.08
N GLU A 68 -15.60 6.36 -1.90
CA GLU A 68 -14.65 6.35 -0.78
C GLU A 68 -13.94 4.98 -0.69
N LEU A 69 -12.64 5.00 -0.39
CA LEU A 69 -11.84 3.80 -0.11
C LEU A 69 -11.40 3.82 1.36
N TYR A 70 -11.72 2.76 2.09
CA TYR A 70 -11.26 2.57 3.47
C TYR A 70 -10.12 1.58 3.51
N ILE A 71 -9.01 1.99 4.12
CA ILE A 71 -7.81 1.18 4.33
C ILE A 71 -7.68 0.95 5.82
N ALA A 72 -7.75 -0.31 6.24
CA ALA A 72 -7.64 -0.71 7.63
C ALA A 72 -6.26 -0.33 8.20
N SER A 73 -5.20 -0.66 7.47
CA SER A 73 -3.85 -0.26 7.84
C SER A 73 -2.96 -0.08 6.62
N ILE A 74 -1.98 0.81 6.75
CA ILE A 74 -0.82 0.86 5.86
C ILE A 74 0.43 0.65 6.69
N SER A 75 1.19 -0.40 6.35
CA SER A 75 2.54 -0.62 6.88
C SER A 75 3.56 -0.09 5.89
N PHE A 76 4.46 0.78 6.33
CA PHE A 76 5.35 1.52 5.43
C PHE A 76 6.71 1.83 6.02
N ALA A 77 7.67 2.12 5.13
CA ALA A 77 9.02 2.53 5.46
C ALA A 77 9.61 3.45 4.37
N PRO A 78 10.62 4.28 4.69
CA PRO A 78 11.37 5.00 3.68
C PRO A 78 12.16 4.02 2.78
N MET A 79 12.15 4.30 1.48
CA MET A 79 12.92 3.59 0.45
C MET A 79 13.23 4.58 -0.68
N PRO A 80 14.28 5.41 -0.55
CA PRO A 80 14.51 6.57 -1.42
C PRO A 80 14.60 6.23 -2.91
N GLU A 81 15.16 5.06 -3.22
CA GLU A 81 15.32 4.55 -4.58
C GLU A 81 14.49 3.28 -4.78
N PHE A 82 13.95 3.11 -5.98
CA PHE A 82 13.25 1.89 -6.34
C PHE A 82 14.23 0.71 -6.43
N SER A 83 13.80 -0.43 -5.89
CA SER A 83 14.42 -1.73 -6.04
C SER A 83 13.32 -2.74 -6.26
N HIS A 84 13.54 -3.73 -7.14
CA HIS A 84 12.55 -4.77 -7.46
C HIS A 84 12.29 -5.73 -6.30
N ASN A 85 13.16 -5.72 -5.29
CA ASN A 85 13.03 -6.56 -4.11
C ASN A 85 13.61 -5.86 -2.88
N VAL A 86 13.14 -6.31 -1.71
CA VAL A 86 13.72 -5.99 -0.41
C VAL A 86 14.03 -7.30 0.31
N LYS A 87 15.27 -7.42 0.79
CA LYS A 87 15.77 -8.61 1.51
C LYS A 87 15.92 -8.30 2.99
N SER A 88 15.42 -9.20 3.83
CA SER A 88 15.63 -9.18 5.29
C SER A 88 15.94 -10.60 5.76
N GLY A 89 17.21 -10.87 6.07
CA GLY A 89 17.70 -12.22 6.34
C GLY A 89 17.45 -13.16 5.17
N ASN A 90 16.70 -14.24 5.40
CA ASN A 90 16.34 -15.24 4.38
C ASN A 90 15.01 -14.94 3.67
N THR A 91 14.37 -13.80 3.98
CA THR A 91 13.11 -13.39 3.36
C THR A 91 13.39 -12.33 2.30
N GLU A 92 12.87 -12.56 1.11
CA GLU A 92 12.89 -11.62 -0.01
C GLU A 92 11.45 -11.36 -0.45
N MET A 93 11.06 -10.08 -0.51
CA MET A 93 9.74 -9.68 -0.98
C MET A 93 9.85 -8.88 -2.27
N PRO A 94 9.02 -9.18 -3.28
CA PRO A 94 8.97 -8.37 -4.50
C PRO A 94 8.35 -7.01 -4.22
N VAL A 95 8.85 -6.01 -4.93
CA VAL A 95 8.35 -4.64 -4.89
C VAL A 95 7.93 -4.21 -6.29
N ILE A 96 6.75 -3.60 -6.40
CA ILE A 96 6.24 -3.05 -7.65
C ILE A 96 6.34 -1.52 -7.59
N ASP A 97 6.89 -0.94 -8.67
CA ASP A 97 6.80 0.49 -8.91
C ASP A 97 5.37 0.85 -9.35
N VAL A 98 4.64 1.54 -8.47
CA VAL A 98 3.27 2.00 -8.72
C VAL A 98 3.21 3.50 -9.05
N SER A 99 4.34 4.12 -9.41
CA SER A 99 4.44 5.54 -9.77
C SER A 99 3.54 5.98 -10.92
N ARG A 100 2.98 5.06 -11.71
CA ARG A 100 2.02 5.38 -12.78
C ARG A 100 0.59 5.63 -12.27
N SER A 101 0.30 5.33 -11.01
CA SER A 101 -1.01 5.53 -10.39
C SER A 101 -1.05 6.87 -9.64
N PRO A 102 -1.89 7.84 -10.06
CA PRO A 102 -2.04 9.10 -9.33
C PRO A 102 -2.44 8.90 -7.86
N LEU A 103 -3.33 7.92 -7.59
CA LEU A 103 -3.71 7.55 -6.24
C LEU A 103 -2.51 7.07 -5.42
N SER A 104 -1.63 6.26 -6.02
CA SER A 104 -0.45 5.73 -5.34
C SER A 104 0.59 6.81 -5.08
N GLN A 105 0.72 7.80 -5.96
CA GLN A 105 1.55 8.99 -5.73
C GLN A 105 1.04 9.80 -4.52
N GLU A 106 -0.28 10.06 -4.45
CA GLU A 106 -0.90 10.74 -3.31
C GLU A 106 -0.70 9.98 -2.00
N ILE A 107 -0.90 8.65 -2.01
CA ILE A 107 -0.59 7.80 -0.86
C ILE A 107 0.89 7.89 -0.49
N GLY A 108 1.81 7.77 -1.45
CA GLY A 108 3.25 7.85 -1.19
C GLY A 108 3.67 9.19 -0.55
N ARG A 109 3.16 10.32 -1.05
CA ARG A 109 3.40 11.65 -0.47
C ARG A 109 2.82 11.79 0.93
N PHE A 110 1.59 11.28 1.13
CA PHE A 110 0.95 11.24 2.43
C PHE A 110 1.77 10.43 3.44
N LEU A 111 2.24 9.24 3.07
CA LEU A 111 3.08 8.42 3.95
C LEU A 111 4.41 9.10 4.25
N LYS A 112 5.01 9.77 3.26
CA LYS A 112 6.26 10.53 3.44
C LYS A 112 6.10 11.69 4.43
N SER A 113 4.95 12.37 4.45
CA SER A 113 4.69 13.43 5.43
C SER A 113 4.48 12.91 6.86
N HIS A 114 4.32 11.59 7.03
CA HIS A 114 4.21 10.90 8.31
C HIS A 114 5.44 10.01 8.61
N SER A 115 6.49 10.11 7.78
CA SER A 115 7.75 9.37 7.90
C SER A 115 8.82 10.10 8.70
#